data_AF-A0A0L7L425-F1
#
_entry.id   AF-A0A0L7L425-F1
#
_cell.length_a   1.000
_cell.length_b   1.000
_cell.length_c   1.000
_cell.angle_alpha   90.00
_cell.angle_beta   90.00
_cell.angle_gamma   90.00
#
_symmetry.space_group_name_H-M   'P 1'
#
loop_
_entity.id
_entity.type
_entity.pdbx_description
1 polymer ?
#
loop_
_entity_poly.entity_id
_entity_poly.type
_entity_poly.pdbx_seq_one_letter_code
_entity_poly.pdbx_strand_id
1 'polypeptide(L)'
;MAHELGHKWFGNLVTCFWWSNLWLNESFASFFEYFGAHNADPSLELADQFVVDYVHSALNWDAAAGATPMNWTSVIDNDSVSAHFSTTSYAKGASVLRMLEHFVGERTFRNALRYYLRDNAYQLGTPEKLYDAFRQATSEDLSYTQTYPGIEIGELFDSWVQNGGSPVVNVDVNMNTGVITLSQERFLISTPATPLAPQQWQIPISWTHSGNLDFTNTKPALVLTDTATIQNAAGHNFVILNIAQSGLYRVNYDDHNWEMIASYLRGSNRQRIHKLNRAQIVNDVLHFLRADKISITRAFDVLSFLEHETDYYVWAGALGQIDWLRRRLEHLPAAHAQFDTYLLSLMDTAIGHLGYNEGASDSTSTILNRMQILNYACNLGHAGCVSDSLNKWRNHRADDSILVPVNLRRYVYCVGIREGDATDYEFLYAKYNASQNTADMVVILRALGCTKDETLLNHYLGQSMHNDRVRIHDKTNAFSYALQGNRENLPIVLSFLYANYNEIRETYGGSARLTIAINALATYLTDFTLISELELGASFGAAINVVNSAISNLAWGNRLAPEIYEYLLERNSAVTVAAPILLLFAALAARFLH
;
A
#
# COMPACT_ATOMS: atom_id res chain seq x y z
N MET A 1 -12.89 -10.31 13.81
CA MET A 1 -14.03 -10.27 14.76
C MET A 1 -14.89 -9.03 14.56
N ALA A 2 -14.34 -7.81 14.66
CA ALA A 2 -15.11 -6.57 14.48
C ALA A 2 -15.85 -6.51 13.13
N HIS A 3 -15.20 -6.92 12.04
CA HIS A 3 -15.80 -7.11 10.71
C HIS A 3 -17.11 -7.93 10.77
N GLU A 4 -17.02 -9.15 11.28
CA GLU A 4 -18.17 -10.08 11.41
C GLU A 4 -19.28 -9.58 12.35
N LEU A 5 -18.92 -8.77 13.36
CA LEU A 5 -19.91 -8.10 14.21
C LEU A 5 -20.62 -6.98 13.46
N GLY A 6 -19.92 -6.24 12.59
CA GLY A 6 -20.52 -5.27 11.67
C GLY A 6 -21.61 -5.90 10.80
N HIS A 7 -21.37 -7.12 10.31
CA HIS A 7 -22.37 -7.87 9.53
C HIS A 7 -23.66 -8.20 10.26
N LYS A 8 -23.71 -8.14 11.61
CA LYS A 8 -24.97 -8.33 12.35
C LYS A 8 -26.01 -7.27 11.97
N TRP A 9 -25.57 -6.07 11.59
CA TRP A 9 -26.44 -5.01 11.08
C TRP A 9 -26.38 -4.91 9.54
N PHE A 10 -25.17 -4.84 8.96
CA PHE A 10 -24.96 -4.64 7.54
C PHE A 10 -24.68 -5.97 6.82
N GLY A 11 -25.74 -6.64 6.41
CA GLY A 11 -25.72 -7.95 5.75
C GLY A 11 -26.76 -8.91 6.31
N ASN A 12 -26.85 -9.02 7.64
CA ASN A 12 -27.83 -9.90 8.29
C ASN A 12 -29.17 -9.22 8.58
N LEU A 13 -29.17 -8.05 9.22
CA LEU A 13 -30.40 -7.31 9.53
C LEU A 13 -30.97 -6.62 8.29
N VAL A 14 -30.10 -5.98 7.51
CA VAL A 14 -30.42 -5.42 6.18
C VAL A 14 -29.48 -6.09 5.19
N THR A 15 -30.02 -6.87 4.28
CA THR A 15 -29.24 -7.63 3.30
C THR A 15 -29.27 -6.92 1.95
N CYS A 16 -28.13 -6.73 1.28
CA CYS A 16 -28.12 -6.20 -0.09
C CYS A 16 -29.11 -6.92 -1.02
N PHE A 17 -29.79 -6.18 -1.90
CA PHE A 17 -30.79 -6.72 -2.81
C PHE A 17 -30.25 -7.83 -3.74
N TRP A 18 -29.06 -7.61 -4.30
CA TRP A 18 -28.34 -8.58 -5.12
C TRP A 18 -26.83 -8.40 -4.94
N TRP A 19 -26.05 -9.35 -5.43
CA TRP A 19 -24.58 -9.32 -5.41
C TRP A 19 -23.98 -8.09 -6.12
N SER A 20 -24.70 -7.47 -7.05
CA SER A 20 -24.32 -6.18 -7.64
C SER A 20 -24.22 -5.03 -6.62
N ASN A 21 -24.86 -5.19 -5.46
CA ASN A 21 -24.85 -4.27 -4.34
C ASN A 21 -24.08 -4.81 -3.12
N LEU A 22 -23.21 -5.82 -3.30
CA LEU A 22 -22.48 -6.47 -2.20
C LEU A 22 -21.73 -5.48 -1.29
N TRP A 23 -21.26 -4.35 -1.85
CA TRP A 23 -20.62 -3.28 -1.09
C TRP A 23 -21.48 -2.75 0.08
N LEU A 24 -22.83 -2.78 -0.01
CA LEU A 24 -23.73 -2.40 1.10
C LEU A 24 -23.54 -3.27 2.35
N ASN A 25 -22.96 -4.47 2.20
CA ASN A 25 -22.61 -5.35 3.30
C ASN A 25 -21.11 -5.18 3.65
N GLU A 26 -20.23 -5.46 2.68
CA GLU A 26 -18.78 -5.61 2.91
C GLU A 26 -18.08 -4.28 3.23
N SER A 27 -18.52 -3.17 2.63
CA SER A 27 -17.92 -1.85 2.88
C SER A 27 -18.22 -1.37 4.30
N PHE A 28 -19.43 -1.62 4.80
CA PHE A 28 -19.81 -1.26 6.16
C PHE A 28 -19.13 -2.15 7.19
N ALA A 29 -19.10 -3.47 6.97
CA ALA A 29 -18.36 -4.38 7.84
C ALA A 29 -16.87 -4.01 7.93
N SER A 30 -16.27 -3.69 6.78
CA SER A 30 -14.90 -3.17 6.70
C SER A 30 -14.70 -1.83 7.43
N PHE A 31 -15.65 -0.90 7.32
CA PHE A 31 -15.59 0.36 8.05
C PHE A 31 -15.60 0.11 9.57
N PHE A 32 -16.54 -0.72 10.06
CA PHE A 32 -16.63 -1.05 11.49
C PHE A 32 -15.50 -1.96 11.98
N GLU A 33 -14.83 -2.69 11.09
CA GLU A 33 -13.62 -3.45 11.43
C GLU A 33 -12.56 -2.54 12.03
N TYR A 34 -12.29 -1.40 11.40
CA TYR A 34 -11.26 -0.45 11.85
C TYR A 34 -11.80 0.50 12.92
N PHE A 35 -12.90 1.21 12.63
CA PHE A 35 -13.39 2.26 13.54
C PHE A 35 -14.13 1.68 14.75
N GLY A 36 -14.84 0.57 14.59
CA GLY A 36 -15.46 -0.14 15.71
C GLY A 36 -14.42 -0.75 16.65
N ALA A 37 -13.38 -1.39 16.11
CA ALA A 37 -12.30 -1.94 16.93
C ALA A 37 -11.42 -0.83 17.56
N HIS A 38 -11.12 0.24 16.83
CA HIS A 38 -10.39 1.39 17.39
C HIS A 38 -11.14 2.02 18.57
N ASN A 39 -12.46 2.14 18.48
CA ASN A 39 -13.26 2.65 19.60
C ASN A 39 -13.26 1.71 20.81
N ALA A 40 -13.12 0.39 20.58
CA ALA A 40 -13.01 -0.59 21.65
C ALA A 40 -11.61 -0.60 22.30
N ASP A 41 -10.55 -0.42 21.49
CA ASP A 41 -9.17 -0.32 21.94
C ASP A 41 -8.37 0.68 21.06
N PRO A 42 -8.28 1.94 21.50
CA PRO A 42 -7.54 2.97 20.76
C PRO A 42 -6.04 2.70 20.67
N SER A 43 -5.46 1.88 21.57
CA SER A 43 -4.02 1.58 21.57
C SER A 43 -3.57 0.79 20.35
N LEU A 44 -4.51 0.16 19.64
CA LEU A 44 -4.27 -0.51 18.37
C LEU A 44 -4.06 0.46 17.21
N GLU A 45 -4.37 1.75 17.36
CA GLU A 45 -4.16 2.79 16.33
C GLU A 45 -4.84 2.49 14.97
N LEU A 46 -5.90 1.67 14.96
CA LEU A 46 -6.53 1.18 13.73
C LEU A 46 -7.11 2.31 12.86
N ALA A 47 -7.62 3.40 13.44
CA ALA A 47 -8.15 4.53 12.66
C ALA A 47 -7.12 5.13 11.67
N ASP A 48 -5.85 5.19 12.08
CA ASP A 48 -4.76 5.66 11.22
C ASP A 48 -4.28 4.57 10.26
N GLN A 49 -4.26 3.30 10.69
CA GLN A 49 -3.89 2.15 9.85
C GLN A 49 -4.83 2.03 8.64
N PHE A 50 -6.10 2.39 8.80
CA PHE A 50 -7.08 2.42 7.71
C PHE A 50 -6.59 3.19 6.46
N VAL A 51 -5.81 4.26 6.63
CA VAL A 51 -5.32 5.04 5.48
C VAL A 51 -4.33 4.24 4.64
N VAL A 52 -3.34 3.61 5.27
CA VAL A 52 -2.31 2.85 4.55
C VAL A 52 -2.80 1.47 4.10
N ASP A 53 -3.76 0.88 4.82
CA ASP A 53 -4.27 -0.45 4.52
C ASP A 53 -5.45 -0.43 3.54
N TYR A 54 -6.37 0.54 3.68
CA TYR A 54 -7.62 0.58 2.91
C TYR A 54 -7.63 1.71 1.87
N VAL A 55 -7.31 2.96 2.25
CA VAL A 55 -7.34 4.09 1.29
C VAL A 55 -6.27 3.90 0.21
N HIS A 56 -5.03 3.60 0.58
CA HIS A 56 -3.94 3.37 -0.40
C HIS A 56 -4.18 2.13 -1.25
N SER A 57 -4.72 1.06 -0.65
CA SER A 57 -5.09 -0.16 -1.37
C SER A 57 -6.18 0.11 -2.43
N ALA A 58 -7.23 0.83 -2.04
CA ALA A 58 -8.29 1.26 -2.95
C ALA A 58 -7.75 2.13 -4.09
N LEU A 59 -6.97 3.18 -3.79
CA LEU A 59 -6.38 4.06 -4.81
C LEU A 59 -5.44 3.33 -5.78
N ASN A 60 -4.70 2.32 -5.31
CA ASN A 60 -3.84 1.51 -6.17
C ASN A 60 -4.66 0.58 -7.07
N TRP A 61 -5.73 -0.04 -6.54
CA TRP A 61 -6.64 -0.88 -7.32
C TRP A 61 -7.41 -0.08 -8.38
N ASP A 62 -7.92 1.09 -7.98
CA ASP A 62 -8.74 1.97 -8.82
C ASP A 62 -7.96 2.69 -9.93
N ALA A 63 -6.62 2.69 -9.85
CA ALA A 63 -5.76 3.25 -10.90
C ALA A 63 -5.74 2.39 -12.19
N ALA A 64 -6.28 1.17 -12.16
CA ALA A 64 -6.39 0.32 -13.34
C ALA A 64 -7.54 0.79 -14.26
N ALA A 65 -7.33 0.70 -15.58
CA ALA A 65 -8.38 1.03 -16.55
C ALA A 65 -9.64 0.16 -16.37
N GLY A 66 -9.46 -1.11 -16.01
CA GLY A 66 -10.54 -2.08 -15.76
C GLY A 66 -11.16 -2.03 -14.36
N ALA A 67 -10.83 -1.03 -13.53
CA ALA A 67 -11.44 -0.90 -12.20
C ALA A 67 -12.97 -0.75 -12.31
N THR A 68 -13.71 -1.55 -11.52
CA THR A 68 -15.18 -1.57 -11.53
C THR A 68 -15.75 -0.53 -10.55
N PRO A 69 -16.97 -0.03 -10.79
CA PRO A 69 -17.74 0.71 -9.79
C PRO A 69 -18.12 -0.17 -8.60
N MET A 70 -18.54 0.46 -7.50
CA MET A 70 -19.04 -0.25 -6.32
C MET A 70 -20.37 -0.94 -6.66
N ASN A 71 -21.25 -0.25 -7.38
CA ASN A 71 -22.47 -0.84 -7.91
C ASN A 71 -22.20 -1.44 -9.30
N TRP A 72 -21.77 -2.70 -9.35
CA TRP A 72 -21.43 -3.38 -10.60
C TRP A 72 -22.50 -4.38 -10.99
N THR A 73 -23.23 -4.09 -12.08
CA THR A 73 -24.41 -4.85 -12.52
C THR A 73 -24.08 -6.12 -13.31
N SER A 74 -22.85 -6.26 -13.81
CA SER A 74 -22.39 -7.44 -14.57
C SER A 74 -22.03 -8.61 -13.64
N VAL A 75 -23.00 -9.04 -12.82
CA VAL A 75 -22.90 -10.17 -11.89
C VAL A 75 -24.02 -11.17 -12.20
N ILE A 76 -23.69 -12.18 -13.00
CA ILE A 76 -24.65 -13.09 -13.65
C ILE A 76 -24.45 -14.58 -13.31
N ASP A 77 -23.30 -14.94 -12.75
CA ASP A 77 -22.91 -16.32 -12.44
C ASP A 77 -22.02 -16.39 -11.18
N ASN A 78 -21.68 -17.59 -10.72
CA ASN A 78 -20.91 -17.79 -9.49
C ASN A 78 -19.49 -17.22 -9.56
N ASP A 79 -18.88 -17.21 -10.75
CA ASP A 79 -17.52 -16.68 -10.94
C ASP A 79 -17.53 -15.16 -10.83
N SER A 80 -18.50 -14.48 -11.46
CA SER A 80 -18.69 -13.03 -11.34
C SER A 80 -19.13 -12.60 -9.94
N VAL A 81 -19.90 -13.42 -9.22
CA VAL A 81 -20.18 -13.20 -7.79
C VAL A 81 -18.89 -13.25 -6.97
N SER A 82 -18.09 -14.31 -7.15
CA SER A 82 -16.83 -14.48 -6.41
C SER A 82 -15.83 -13.35 -6.71
N ALA A 83 -15.76 -12.89 -7.96
CA ALA A 83 -14.92 -11.76 -8.36
C ALA A 83 -15.36 -10.43 -7.76
N HIS A 84 -16.62 -10.30 -7.33
CA HIS A 84 -17.14 -9.08 -6.71
C HIS A 84 -16.70 -8.93 -5.24
N PHE A 85 -16.25 -10.01 -4.60
CA PHE A 85 -15.53 -9.98 -3.32
C PHE A 85 -14.09 -9.47 -3.54
N SER A 86 -13.99 -8.19 -3.89
CA SER A 86 -12.74 -7.54 -4.31
C SER A 86 -12.46 -6.27 -3.52
N THR A 87 -11.27 -5.70 -3.70
CA THR A 87 -10.85 -4.41 -3.14
C THR A 87 -11.89 -3.29 -3.33
N THR A 88 -12.68 -3.34 -4.41
CA THR A 88 -13.77 -2.39 -4.67
C THR A 88 -14.89 -2.49 -3.62
N SER A 89 -15.35 -3.70 -3.29
CA SER A 89 -16.45 -3.91 -2.33
C SER A 89 -16.04 -3.72 -0.87
N TYR A 90 -14.75 -3.93 -0.57
CA TYR A 90 -14.18 -3.79 0.77
C TYR A 90 -13.53 -2.42 0.97
N ALA A 91 -12.35 -2.22 0.36
CA ALA A 91 -11.49 -1.08 0.65
C ALA A 91 -12.00 0.24 0.08
N LYS A 92 -12.42 0.26 -1.19
CA LYS A 92 -12.97 1.47 -1.83
C LYS A 92 -14.23 1.91 -1.12
N GLY A 93 -15.21 1.02 -0.98
CA GLY A 93 -16.48 1.40 -0.38
C GLY A 93 -16.35 1.83 1.08
N ALA A 94 -15.52 1.16 1.90
CA ALA A 94 -15.24 1.63 3.25
C ALA A 94 -14.56 3.01 3.27
N SER A 95 -13.68 3.29 2.31
CA SER A 95 -13.01 4.59 2.18
C SER A 95 -13.99 5.70 1.77
N VAL A 96 -14.97 5.40 0.90
CA VAL A 96 -16.06 6.32 0.57
C VAL A 96 -16.93 6.59 1.81
N LEU A 97 -17.26 5.57 2.60
CA LEU A 97 -18.01 5.74 3.86
C LEU A 97 -17.25 6.63 4.85
N ARG A 98 -15.94 6.43 5.01
CA ARG A 98 -15.10 7.31 5.85
C ARG A 98 -15.08 8.75 5.35
N MET A 99 -14.91 8.95 4.03
CA MET A 99 -14.96 10.28 3.44
C MET A 99 -16.32 10.96 3.69
N LEU A 100 -17.42 10.22 3.57
CA LEU A 100 -18.75 10.72 3.88
C LEU A 100 -18.89 11.07 5.36
N GLU A 101 -18.36 10.26 6.28
CA GLU A 101 -18.35 10.58 7.71
C GLU A 101 -17.61 11.89 8.00
N HIS A 102 -16.43 12.13 7.42
CA HIS A 102 -15.73 13.42 7.54
C HIS A 102 -16.52 14.57 6.89
N PHE A 103 -17.21 14.29 5.78
CA PHE A 103 -17.99 15.29 5.05
C PHE A 103 -19.25 15.71 5.80
N VAL A 104 -20.10 14.78 6.26
CA VAL A 104 -21.35 15.11 6.96
C VAL A 104 -21.13 15.31 8.47
N GLY A 105 -20.10 14.72 9.05
CA GLY A 105 -19.81 14.68 10.48
C GLY A 105 -20.36 13.42 11.16
N GLU A 106 -19.65 12.94 12.19
CA GLU A 106 -19.93 11.68 12.90
C GLU A 106 -21.40 11.55 13.37
N ARG A 107 -21.98 12.63 13.91
CA ARG A 107 -23.38 12.63 14.39
C ARG A 107 -24.36 12.37 13.24
N THR A 108 -24.21 13.10 12.13
CA THR A 108 -25.10 13.06 10.98
C THR A 108 -24.94 11.73 10.23
N PHE A 109 -23.69 11.24 10.11
CA PHE A 109 -23.39 9.92 9.58
C PHE A 109 -24.08 8.82 10.40
N ARG A 110 -23.92 8.81 11.73
CA ARG A 110 -24.58 7.84 12.61
C ARG A 110 -26.10 7.89 12.53
N ASN A 111 -26.69 9.08 12.41
CA ASN A 111 -28.13 9.23 12.23
C ASN A 111 -28.60 8.62 10.90
N ALA A 112 -27.87 8.87 9.80
CA ALA A 112 -28.16 8.25 8.51
C ALA A 112 -28.16 6.71 8.61
N LEU A 113 -27.14 6.13 9.27
CA LEU A 113 -27.07 4.68 9.45
C LEU A 113 -28.22 4.14 10.32
N ARG A 114 -28.64 4.88 11.36
CA ARG A 114 -29.79 4.50 12.19
C ARG A 114 -31.09 4.52 11.40
N TYR A 115 -31.32 5.55 10.57
CA TYR A 115 -32.49 5.61 9.70
C TYR A 115 -32.49 4.45 8.71
N TYR A 116 -31.37 4.23 8.02
CA TYR A 116 -31.22 3.11 7.09
C TYR A 116 -31.54 1.76 7.73
N LEU A 117 -30.93 1.45 8.88
CA LEU A 117 -31.12 0.17 9.55
C LEU A 117 -32.51 0.00 10.14
N ARG A 118 -33.09 1.05 10.74
CA ARG A 118 -34.43 1.01 11.34
C ARG A 118 -35.50 0.80 10.27
N ASP A 119 -35.42 1.56 9.18
CA ASP A 119 -36.48 1.61 8.18
C ASP A 119 -36.43 0.41 7.22
N ASN A 120 -35.30 -0.31 7.18
CA ASN A 120 -35.11 -1.48 6.34
C ASN A 120 -34.84 -2.78 7.11
N ALA A 121 -35.08 -2.79 8.43
CA ALA A 121 -34.86 -3.97 9.26
C ALA A 121 -35.63 -5.20 8.72
N TYR A 122 -34.93 -6.32 8.58
CA TYR A 122 -35.43 -7.58 8.02
C TYR A 122 -35.90 -7.48 6.55
N GLN A 123 -35.36 -6.51 5.80
CA GLN A 123 -35.65 -6.30 4.38
C GLN A 123 -34.37 -6.24 3.54
N LEU A 124 -34.58 -6.18 2.22
CA LEU A 124 -33.52 -5.92 1.25
C LEU A 124 -33.12 -4.44 1.23
N GLY A 125 -31.82 -4.18 1.25
CA GLY A 125 -31.19 -2.88 1.10
C GLY A 125 -30.80 -2.60 -0.35
N THR A 126 -31.00 -1.36 -0.79
CA THR A 126 -30.55 -0.85 -2.10
C THR A 126 -29.77 0.46 -1.89
N PRO A 127 -28.96 0.90 -2.87
CA PRO A 127 -28.28 2.20 -2.80
C PRO A 127 -29.26 3.36 -2.55
N GLU A 128 -30.42 3.36 -3.22
CA GLU A 128 -31.42 4.43 -3.11
C GLU A 128 -31.95 4.55 -1.67
N LYS A 129 -32.23 3.43 -1.01
CA LYS A 129 -32.65 3.41 0.40
C LYS A 129 -31.58 3.97 1.34
N LEU A 130 -30.30 3.74 1.03
CA LEU A 130 -29.20 4.32 1.79
C LEU A 130 -29.11 5.84 1.54
N TYR A 131 -29.23 6.26 0.28
CA TYR A 131 -29.22 7.68 -0.08
C TYR A 131 -30.37 8.43 0.60
N ASP A 132 -31.58 7.85 0.65
CA ASP A 132 -32.74 8.41 1.37
C ASP A 132 -32.44 8.67 2.84
N ALA A 133 -31.79 7.71 3.51
CA ALA A 133 -31.42 7.84 4.90
C ALA A 133 -30.39 8.96 5.13
N PHE A 134 -29.42 9.10 4.21
CA PHE A 134 -28.47 10.23 4.22
C PHE A 134 -29.17 11.56 3.97
N ARG A 135 -30.08 11.63 2.99
CA ARG A 135 -30.89 12.84 2.71
C ARG A 135 -31.70 13.26 3.92
N GLN A 136 -32.33 12.32 4.61
CA GLN A 136 -33.05 12.61 5.84
C GLN A 136 -32.11 13.20 6.90
N ALA A 137 -31.01 12.52 7.20
CA ALA A 137 -30.08 12.95 8.25
C ALA A 137 -29.46 14.33 7.95
N THR A 138 -29.07 14.61 6.70
CA THR A 138 -28.48 15.91 6.33
C THR A 138 -29.52 17.02 6.32
N SER A 139 -30.78 16.75 5.97
CA SER A 139 -31.86 17.74 6.04
C SER A 139 -32.19 18.18 7.47
N GLU A 140 -31.96 17.32 8.45
CA GLU A 140 -32.15 17.59 9.88
C GLU A 140 -30.91 18.27 10.52
N ASP A 141 -29.76 18.25 9.85
CA ASP A 141 -28.53 18.90 10.31
C ASP A 141 -28.38 20.31 9.74
N LEU A 142 -28.84 21.30 10.51
CA LEU A 142 -28.75 22.71 10.15
C LEU A 142 -27.30 23.16 9.87
N SER A 143 -26.30 22.62 10.57
CA SER A 143 -24.90 22.97 10.34
C SER A 143 -24.43 22.50 8.96
N TYR A 144 -24.81 21.28 8.56
CA TYR A 144 -24.52 20.76 7.24
C TYR A 144 -25.18 21.62 6.15
N THR A 145 -26.49 21.88 6.26
CA THR A 145 -27.23 22.65 5.24
C THR A 145 -26.72 24.08 5.07
N GLN A 146 -26.24 24.71 6.14
CA GLN A 146 -25.65 26.06 6.10
C GLN A 146 -24.25 26.06 5.47
N THR A 147 -23.47 25.02 5.74
CA THR A 147 -22.07 24.92 5.26
C THR A 147 -22.01 24.50 3.79
N TYR A 148 -22.91 23.61 3.35
CA TYR A 148 -22.93 23.08 1.99
C TYR A 148 -24.29 23.30 1.31
N PRO A 149 -24.68 24.57 1.08
CA PRO A 149 -25.97 24.88 0.48
C PRO A 149 -26.05 24.30 -0.94
N GLY A 150 -27.16 23.60 -1.23
CA GLY A 150 -27.43 23.05 -2.56
C GLY A 150 -26.68 21.76 -2.91
N ILE A 151 -25.87 21.20 -2.00
CA ILE A 151 -25.26 19.88 -2.21
C ILE A 151 -26.28 18.78 -1.89
N GLU A 152 -26.69 18.04 -2.92
CA GLU A 152 -27.51 16.85 -2.81
C GLU A 152 -26.62 15.66 -2.42
N ILE A 153 -26.79 15.15 -1.20
CA ILE A 153 -25.90 14.10 -0.64
C ILE A 153 -26.06 12.76 -1.37
N GLY A 154 -27.24 12.47 -1.91
CA GLY A 154 -27.50 11.27 -2.71
C GLY A 154 -26.69 11.27 -4.00
N GLU A 155 -26.74 12.35 -4.78
CA GLU A 155 -25.96 12.54 -6.01
C GLU A 155 -24.45 12.51 -5.74
N LEU A 156 -24.01 13.14 -4.64
CA LEU A 156 -22.61 13.07 -4.23
C LEU A 156 -22.20 11.62 -3.99
N PHE A 157 -22.95 10.89 -3.16
CA PHE A 157 -22.65 9.48 -2.86
C PHE A 157 -22.71 8.62 -4.12
N ASP A 158 -23.74 8.81 -4.96
CA ASP A 158 -23.92 8.05 -6.19
C ASP A 158 -22.75 8.25 -7.18
N SER A 159 -22.17 9.46 -7.24
CA SER A 159 -20.98 9.72 -8.06
C SER A 159 -19.78 8.85 -7.68
N TRP A 160 -19.68 8.38 -6.43
CA TRP A 160 -18.64 7.45 -5.98
C TRP A 160 -19.04 5.98 -6.18
N VAL A 161 -20.33 5.69 -6.07
CA VAL A 161 -20.87 4.33 -6.19
C VAL A 161 -20.88 3.84 -7.65
N GLN A 162 -21.24 4.71 -8.59
CA GLN A 162 -21.41 4.35 -10.02
C GLN A 162 -20.12 4.50 -10.84
N ASN A 163 -19.11 5.19 -10.33
CA ASN A 163 -17.84 5.36 -11.05
C ASN A 163 -16.80 4.30 -10.67
N GLY A 164 -16.33 3.56 -11.68
CA GLY A 164 -15.09 2.77 -11.57
C GLY A 164 -13.87 3.67 -11.50
N GLY A 165 -12.87 3.29 -10.71
CA GLY A 165 -11.68 4.11 -10.47
C GLY A 165 -11.87 5.24 -9.45
N SER A 166 -10.82 6.07 -9.30
CA SER A 166 -10.76 7.20 -8.36
C SER A 166 -10.12 8.42 -9.02
N PRO A 167 -10.44 9.65 -8.59
CA PRO A 167 -9.89 10.85 -9.20
C PRO A 167 -8.50 11.22 -8.68
N VAL A 168 -7.78 12.00 -9.49
CA VAL A 168 -6.71 12.89 -9.05
C VAL A 168 -7.22 14.34 -9.13
N VAL A 169 -6.95 15.11 -8.08
CA VAL A 169 -7.20 16.55 -8.05
C VAL A 169 -5.90 17.27 -8.40
N ASN A 170 -5.91 18.02 -9.50
CA ASN A 170 -4.79 18.86 -9.91
C ASN A 170 -4.95 20.26 -9.29
N VAL A 171 -3.87 20.77 -8.71
CA VAL A 171 -3.83 22.02 -7.95
C VAL A 171 -2.81 22.96 -8.59
N ASP A 172 -3.27 24.12 -9.04
CA ASP A 172 -2.41 25.18 -9.57
C ASP A 172 -2.52 26.42 -8.66
N VAL A 173 -1.41 26.80 -8.04
CA VAL A 173 -1.36 27.90 -7.08
C VAL A 173 -0.71 29.14 -7.70
N ASN A 174 -1.51 30.17 -7.95
CA ASN A 174 -0.99 31.48 -8.31
C ASN A 174 -0.52 32.24 -7.06
N MET A 175 0.78 32.15 -6.74
CA MET A 175 1.37 32.78 -5.55
C MET A 175 1.24 34.31 -5.53
N ASN A 176 1.13 34.96 -6.71
CA ASN A 176 1.02 36.43 -6.81
C ASN A 176 -0.39 36.92 -6.42
N THR A 177 -1.43 36.14 -6.71
CA THR A 177 -2.82 36.52 -6.44
C THR A 177 -3.43 35.74 -5.27
N GLY A 178 -2.81 34.64 -4.86
CA GLY A 178 -3.34 33.68 -3.89
C GLY A 178 -4.48 32.81 -4.43
N VAL A 179 -4.77 32.85 -5.74
CA VAL A 179 -5.81 32.03 -6.36
C VAL A 179 -5.29 30.60 -6.52
N ILE A 180 -6.01 29.63 -5.94
CA ILE A 180 -5.76 28.20 -6.10
C ILE A 180 -6.82 27.66 -7.05
N THR A 181 -6.40 27.13 -8.20
CA THR A 181 -7.29 26.51 -9.17
C THR A 181 -7.26 24.99 -8.99
N LEU A 182 -8.44 24.39 -8.91
CA LEU A 182 -8.64 22.96 -8.77
C LEU A 182 -9.32 22.41 -10.01
N SER A 183 -8.83 21.28 -10.49
CA SER A 183 -9.51 20.47 -11.51
C SER A 183 -9.40 18.99 -11.16
N GLN A 184 -10.30 18.17 -11.71
CA GLN A 184 -10.26 16.72 -11.52
C GLN A 184 -10.13 15.97 -12.84
N GLU A 185 -9.57 14.78 -12.75
CA GLU A 185 -9.63 13.76 -13.79
C GLU A 185 -9.55 12.37 -13.15
N ARG A 186 -9.96 11.32 -13.88
CA ARG A 186 -9.72 9.94 -13.43
C ARG A 186 -8.22 9.69 -13.37
N PHE A 187 -7.72 9.20 -12.24
CA PHE A 187 -6.34 8.75 -12.13
C PHE A 187 -6.19 7.38 -12.81
N LEU A 188 -5.22 7.27 -13.72
CA LEU A 188 -4.86 6.02 -14.39
C LEU A 188 -3.35 5.81 -14.25
N ILE A 189 -2.94 4.61 -13.85
CA ILE A 189 -1.52 4.27 -13.70
C ILE A 189 -0.80 4.16 -15.05
N SER A 190 -1.56 3.93 -16.12
CA SER A 190 -1.09 3.80 -17.49
C SER A 190 -2.18 4.21 -18.45
N THR A 191 -1.82 4.85 -19.56
CA THR A 191 -2.76 5.22 -20.62
C THR A 191 -3.41 3.96 -21.23
N PRO A 192 -4.75 3.85 -21.23
CA PRO A 192 -5.44 2.71 -21.80
C PRO A 192 -5.38 2.74 -23.32
N ALA A 193 -5.39 1.55 -23.94
CA ALA A 193 -5.42 1.43 -25.41
C ALA A 193 -6.70 2.01 -26.03
N THR A 194 -7.80 2.03 -25.28
CA THR A 194 -9.07 2.62 -25.67
C THR A 194 -9.43 3.74 -24.69
N PRO A 195 -9.79 4.94 -25.17
CA PRO A 195 -10.27 6.01 -24.31
C PRO A 195 -11.45 5.55 -23.46
N LEU A 196 -11.40 5.85 -22.17
CA LEU A 196 -12.49 5.57 -21.25
C LEU A 196 -13.54 6.68 -21.32
N ALA A 197 -14.78 6.36 -21.00
CA ALA A 197 -15.82 7.37 -20.88
C ALA A 197 -15.42 8.40 -19.81
N PRO A 198 -15.71 9.71 -20.01
CA PRO A 198 -15.49 10.71 -18.98
C PRO A 198 -16.25 10.33 -17.71
N GLN A 199 -15.57 10.44 -16.57
CA GLN A 199 -16.13 10.21 -15.26
C GLN A 199 -15.87 11.44 -14.40
N GLN A 200 -16.86 11.82 -13.62
CA GLN A 200 -16.80 12.97 -12.74
C GLN A 200 -17.28 12.56 -11.36
N TRP A 201 -16.56 13.00 -10.34
CA TRP A 201 -16.88 12.78 -8.95
C TRP A 201 -17.31 14.10 -8.31
N GLN A 202 -18.22 14.04 -7.36
CA GLN A 202 -18.42 15.15 -6.43
C GLN A 202 -17.47 14.96 -5.24
N ILE A 203 -16.38 15.71 -5.21
CA ILE A 203 -15.24 15.49 -4.31
C ILE A 203 -15.27 16.49 -3.15
N PRO A 204 -15.51 16.08 -1.90
CA PRO A 204 -15.34 16.96 -0.74
C PRO A 204 -13.86 17.30 -0.51
N ILE A 205 -13.47 18.57 -0.66
CA ILE A 205 -12.08 19.04 -0.56
C ILE A 205 -11.81 19.68 0.80
N SER A 206 -10.96 19.08 1.61
CA SER A 206 -10.29 19.73 2.76
C SER A 206 -8.91 20.24 2.34
N TRP A 207 -8.43 21.33 2.95
CA TRP A 207 -7.12 21.92 2.60
C TRP A 207 -6.55 22.76 3.73
N THR A 208 -5.23 22.99 3.68
CA THR A 208 -4.47 23.89 4.55
C THR A 208 -3.32 24.53 3.77
N HIS A 209 -2.70 25.57 4.32
CA HIS A 209 -1.50 26.17 3.74
C HIS A 209 -0.45 26.49 4.80
N SER A 210 0.81 26.63 4.39
CA SER A 210 1.96 26.80 5.31
C SER A 210 1.97 28.06 6.17
N GLY A 211 1.23 29.09 5.77
CA GLY A 211 1.02 30.31 6.56
C GLY A 211 0.15 30.07 7.80
N ASN A 212 -0.73 29.07 7.78
CA ASN A 212 -1.55 28.65 8.92
C ASN A 212 -1.89 27.15 8.78
N LEU A 213 -0.95 26.29 9.22
CA LEU A 213 -1.13 24.84 9.13
C LEU A 213 -2.17 24.36 10.15
N ASP A 214 -3.28 23.82 9.66
CA ASP A 214 -4.27 23.10 10.44
C ASP A 214 -4.57 21.74 9.80
N PHE A 215 -3.96 20.69 10.36
CA PHE A 215 -4.24 19.30 9.97
C PHE A 215 -5.28 18.61 10.86
N THR A 216 -5.87 19.33 11.82
CA THR A 216 -6.91 18.78 12.70
C THR A 216 -8.30 18.95 12.10
N ASN A 217 -8.47 19.95 11.24
CA ASN A 217 -9.73 20.18 10.54
C ASN A 217 -9.82 19.36 9.25
N THR A 218 -10.40 18.16 9.35
CA THR A 218 -10.71 17.31 8.19
C THR A 218 -12.01 17.69 7.48
N LYS A 219 -12.79 18.64 8.00
CA LYS A 219 -14.08 19.02 7.43
C LYS A 219 -13.85 19.68 6.05
N PRO A 220 -14.48 19.19 4.97
CA PRO A 220 -14.30 19.77 3.64
C PRO A 220 -14.70 21.25 3.59
N ALA A 221 -13.94 22.08 2.90
CA ALA A 221 -14.25 23.49 2.68
C ALA A 221 -15.23 23.70 1.51
N LEU A 222 -15.20 22.81 0.51
CA LEU A 222 -16.09 22.82 -0.65
C LEU A 222 -16.27 21.42 -1.25
N VAL A 223 -17.16 21.31 -2.24
CA VAL A 223 -17.32 20.12 -3.09
C VAL A 223 -16.91 20.48 -4.51
N LEU A 224 -15.89 19.80 -5.04
CA LEU A 224 -15.41 19.95 -6.42
C LEU A 224 -16.22 19.03 -7.35
N THR A 225 -16.76 19.58 -8.45
CA THR A 225 -17.54 18.82 -9.44
C THR A 225 -16.87 18.70 -10.80
N ASP A 226 -16.17 19.74 -11.26
CA ASP A 226 -15.34 19.73 -12.47
C ASP A 226 -14.10 20.59 -12.24
N THR A 227 -14.31 21.89 -12.09
CA THR A 227 -13.29 22.85 -11.66
C THR A 227 -13.82 23.71 -10.51
N ALA A 228 -12.91 24.21 -9.67
CA ALA A 228 -13.22 25.15 -8.61
C ALA A 228 -12.03 26.07 -8.35
N THR A 229 -12.28 27.21 -7.71
CA THR A 229 -11.22 28.10 -7.23
C THR A 229 -11.36 28.34 -5.73
N ILE A 230 -10.22 28.40 -5.05
CA ILE A 230 -10.13 28.83 -3.65
C ILE A 230 -9.30 30.11 -3.62
N GLN A 231 -9.80 31.13 -2.92
CA GLN A 231 -9.05 32.35 -2.70
C GLN A 231 -8.25 32.25 -1.40
N ASN A 232 -6.93 32.28 -1.50
CA ASN A 232 -6.01 32.44 -0.37
C ASN A 232 -5.38 33.85 -0.37
N ALA A 233 -4.65 34.21 0.69
CA ALA A 233 -3.79 35.38 0.66
C ALA A 233 -2.63 35.17 -0.33
N ALA A 234 -2.31 36.20 -1.11
CA ALA A 234 -1.09 36.20 -1.93
C ALA A 234 0.15 36.01 -1.05
N GLY A 235 1.12 35.27 -1.57
CA GLY A 235 2.35 34.96 -0.85
C GLY A 235 2.88 33.57 -1.17
N HIS A 236 4.10 33.31 -0.70
CA HIS A 236 4.78 32.03 -0.90
C HIS A 236 4.40 31.10 0.24
N ASN A 237 3.17 30.60 0.20
CA ASN A 237 2.71 29.55 1.10
C ASN A 237 2.31 28.32 0.29
N PHE A 238 3.01 27.20 0.48
CA PHE A 238 2.54 25.95 -0.10
C PHE A 238 1.16 25.56 0.45
N VAL A 239 0.41 24.84 -0.36
CA VAL A 239 -0.93 24.31 -0.08
C VAL A 239 -0.85 22.78 -0.01
N ILE A 240 -1.60 22.20 0.93
CA ILE A 240 -1.83 20.76 1.02
C ILE A 240 -3.34 20.52 1.09
N LEU A 241 -3.85 19.69 0.18
CA LEU A 241 -5.24 19.23 0.17
C LEU A 241 -5.36 17.85 0.85
N ASN A 242 -6.61 17.44 1.10
CA ASN A 242 -6.99 16.14 1.61
C ASN A 242 -6.39 15.88 3.02
N ILE A 243 -6.77 16.71 3.98
CA ILE A 243 -6.26 16.64 5.36
C ILE A 243 -6.51 15.26 5.96
N ALA A 244 -5.48 14.66 6.55
CA ALA A 244 -5.44 13.29 7.05
C ALA A 244 -5.88 12.22 6.01
N GLN A 245 -5.73 12.56 4.72
CA GLN A 245 -6.23 11.79 3.59
C GLN A 245 -7.69 11.35 3.79
N SER A 246 -8.54 12.24 4.32
CA SER A 246 -9.94 11.96 4.65
C SER A 246 -10.79 11.54 3.44
N GLY A 247 -10.42 11.99 2.24
CA GLY A 247 -11.07 11.65 0.98
C GLY A 247 -10.31 10.61 0.14
N LEU A 248 -11.05 9.89 -0.70
CA LEU A 248 -10.52 8.85 -1.60
C LEU A 248 -10.07 9.44 -2.94
N TYR A 249 -9.03 10.27 -2.92
CA TYR A 249 -8.44 10.85 -4.13
C TYR A 249 -6.96 11.19 -3.94
N ARG A 250 -6.23 11.22 -5.06
CA ARG A 250 -4.84 11.68 -5.11
C ARG A 250 -4.79 13.19 -5.32
N VAL A 251 -3.70 13.83 -4.92
CA VAL A 251 -3.50 15.26 -5.17
C VAL A 251 -2.19 15.50 -5.89
N ASN A 252 -2.27 16.14 -7.06
CA ASN A 252 -1.10 16.60 -7.80
C ASN A 252 -1.04 18.13 -7.76
N TYR A 253 0.14 18.67 -7.52
CA TYR A 253 0.36 20.11 -7.46
C TYR A 253 1.21 20.60 -8.64
N ASP A 254 1.17 21.90 -8.92
CA ASP A 254 2.16 22.54 -9.77
C ASP A 254 3.59 22.37 -9.22
N ASP A 255 4.58 22.50 -10.11
CA ASP A 255 5.98 22.18 -9.78
C ASP A 255 6.55 23.09 -8.68
N HIS A 256 6.08 24.35 -8.58
CA HIS A 256 6.53 25.28 -7.55
C HIS A 256 5.97 24.91 -6.17
N ASN A 257 4.69 24.55 -6.08
CA ASN A 257 4.12 24.07 -4.82
C ASN A 257 4.80 22.75 -4.37
N TRP A 258 5.10 21.84 -5.30
CA TRP A 258 5.89 20.64 -4.98
C TRP A 258 7.29 20.96 -4.45
N GLU A 259 7.99 21.94 -5.04
CA GLU A 259 9.30 22.41 -4.56
C GLU A 259 9.24 22.89 -3.11
N MET A 260 8.22 23.67 -2.79
CA MET A 260 8.02 24.20 -1.45
C MET A 260 7.69 23.10 -0.44
N ILE A 261 6.86 22.14 -0.82
CA ILE A 261 6.58 20.94 0.00
C ILE A 261 7.88 20.16 0.25
N ALA A 262 8.66 19.89 -0.79
CA ALA A 262 9.93 19.16 -0.70
C ALA A 262 10.91 19.86 0.26
N SER A 263 11.09 21.17 0.10
CA SER A 263 11.92 22.00 0.96
C SER A 263 11.47 21.96 2.43
N TYR A 264 10.16 22.05 2.68
CA TYR A 264 9.61 21.99 4.04
C TYR A 264 9.80 20.62 4.70
N LEU A 265 9.58 19.55 3.95
CA LEU A 265 9.72 18.16 4.43
C LEU A 265 11.19 17.80 4.74
N ARG A 266 12.16 18.33 3.98
CA ARG A 266 13.59 18.18 4.31
C ARG A 266 13.98 18.90 5.59
N GLY A 267 13.29 20.01 5.91
CA GLY A 267 13.57 20.80 7.10
C GLY A 267 13.20 20.11 8.42
N SER A 268 13.62 20.70 9.54
CA SER A 268 13.29 20.25 10.90
C SER A 268 11.80 20.34 11.24
N ASN A 269 11.05 21.15 10.50
CA ASN A 269 9.61 21.35 10.70
C ASN A 269 8.73 20.29 10.04
N ARG A 270 9.30 19.27 9.37
CA ARG A 270 8.58 18.20 8.67
C ARG A 270 7.40 17.63 9.46
N GLN A 271 7.59 17.37 10.75
CA GLN A 271 6.59 16.75 11.61
C GLN A 271 5.35 17.64 11.85
N ARG A 272 5.39 18.92 11.46
CA ARG A 272 4.21 19.80 11.43
C ARG A 272 3.23 19.45 10.31
N ILE A 273 3.69 18.78 9.24
CA ILE A 273 2.79 18.12 8.29
C ILE A 273 2.35 16.80 8.92
N HIS A 274 1.04 16.60 9.03
CA HIS A 274 0.48 15.41 9.67
C HIS A 274 1.00 14.12 9.02
N LYS A 275 1.29 13.10 9.84
CA LYS A 275 1.88 11.82 9.39
C LYS A 275 1.13 11.17 8.22
N LEU A 276 -0.21 11.20 8.24
CA LEU A 276 -1.04 10.67 7.16
C LEU A 276 -0.96 11.50 5.87
N ASN A 277 -0.76 12.83 5.95
CA ASN A 277 -0.50 13.64 4.76
C ASN A 277 0.91 13.43 4.22
N ARG A 278 1.92 13.18 5.07
CA ARG A 278 3.25 12.76 4.61
C ARG A 278 3.20 11.39 3.91
N ALA A 279 2.43 10.45 4.46
CA ALA A 279 2.17 9.15 3.84
C ALA A 279 1.45 9.30 2.48
N GLN A 280 0.43 10.17 2.41
CA GLN A 280 -0.23 10.51 1.16
C GLN A 280 0.75 11.09 0.13
N ILE A 281 1.56 12.09 0.50
CA ILE A 281 2.52 12.74 -0.41
C ILE A 281 3.47 11.71 -1.01
N VAL A 282 4.04 10.85 -0.17
CA VAL A 282 4.98 9.81 -0.64
C VAL A 282 4.27 8.81 -1.56
N ASN A 283 3.06 8.36 -1.19
CA ASN A 283 2.30 7.45 -2.00
C ASN A 283 1.90 8.06 -3.36
N ASP A 284 1.41 9.29 -3.37
CA ASP A 284 1.00 10.04 -4.56
C ASP A 284 2.19 10.25 -5.50
N VAL A 285 3.32 10.76 -5.00
CA VAL A 285 4.54 10.97 -5.79
C VAL A 285 5.03 9.68 -6.44
N LEU A 286 5.05 8.57 -5.70
CA LEU A 286 5.47 7.27 -6.25
C LEU A 286 4.52 6.75 -7.34
N HIS A 287 3.22 7.04 -7.24
CA HIS A 287 2.26 6.70 -8.30
C HIS A 287 2.33 7.65 -9.49
N PHE A 288 2.60 8.93 -9.27
CA PHE A 288 2.82 9.90 -10.35
C PHE A 288 4.09 9.58 -11.14
N LEU A 289 5.14 9.10 -10.48
CA LEU A 289 6.35 8.62 -11.14
C LEU A 289 6.03 7.45 -12.07
N ARG A 290 5.21 6.50 -11.60
CA ARG A 290 4.77 5.35 -12.41
C ARG A 290 3.92 5.78 -13.60
N ALA A 291 3.03 6.76 -13.38
CA ALA A 291 2.08 7.28 -14.37
C ALA A 291 2.63 8.40 -15.26
N ASP A 292 3.91 8.77 -15.14
CA ASP A 292 4.54 9.85 -15.91
C ASP A 292 3.86 11.23 -15.72
N LYS A 293 3.40 11.50 -14.48
CA LYS A 293 2.71 12.74 -14.07
C LYS A 293 3.59 13.67 -13.23
N ILE A 294 4.84 13.29 -12.98
CA ILE A 294 5.86 14.07 -12.26
C ILE A 294 7.23 13.72 -12.83
N SER A 295 8.15 14.67 -12.89
CA SER A 295 9.52 14.40 -13.33
C SER A 295 10.27 13.55 -12.28
N ILE A 296 11.25 12.75 -12.73
CA ILE A 296 12.11 11.96 -11.83
C ILE A 296 12.80 12.89 -10.81
N THR A 297 13.43 13.98 -11.28
CA THR A 297 14.12 14.93 -10.41
C THR A 297 13.20 15.48 -9.33
N ARG A 298 11.97 15.90 -9.68
CA ARG A 298 11.02 16.42 -8.69
C ARG A 298 10.55 15.32 -7.73
N ALA A 299 10.26 14.13 -8.24
CA ALA A 299 9.82 13.01 -7.40
C ALA A 299 10.87 12.67 -6.34
N PHE A 300 12.13 12.51 -6.73
CA PHE A 300 13.20 12.21 -5.77
C PHE A 300 13.55 13.39 -4.86
N ASP A 301 13.41 14.62 -5.34
CA ASP A 301 13.51 15.83 -4.52
C ASP A 301 12.48 15.80 -3.37
N VAL A 302 11.21 15.49 -3.68
CA VAL A 302 10.17 15.31 -2.64
C VAL A 302 10.49 14.11 -1.75
N LEU A 303 10.82 12.95 -2.31
CA LEU A 303 11.04 11.70 -1.54
C LEU A 303 12.29 11.75 -0.63
N SER A 304 13.23 12.67 -0.88
CA SER A 304 14.48 12.79 -0.13
C SER A 304 14.31 12.93 1.38
N PHE A 305 13.16 13.46 1.85
CA PHE A 305 12.93 13.61 3.29
C PHE A 305 12.85 12.27 4.04
N LEU A 306 12.61 11.15 3.34
CA LEU A 306 12.56 9.81 3.93
C LEU A 306 13.85 9.46 4.68
N GLU A 307 15.00 10.06 4.29
CA GLU A 307 16.29 9.94 4.99
C GLU A 307 16.21 10.32 6.48
N HIS A 308 15.23 11.14 6.86
CA HIS A 308 15.00 11.58 8.25
C HIS A 308 13.65 11.13 8.81
N GLU A 309 12.89 10.29 8.10
CA GLU A 309 11.55 9.88 8.51
C GLU A 309 11.59 8.62 9.39
N THR A 310 10.75 8.61 10.43
CA THR A 310 10.67 7.54 11.43
C THR A 310 9.25 7.03 11.65
N ASP A 311 8.26 7.68 11.04
CA ASP A 311 6.85 7.34 11.21
C ASP A 311 6.43 6.11 10.39
N TYR A 312 5.71 5.19 11.04
CA TYR A 312 5.20 3.95 10.46
C TYR A 312 4.40 4.17 9.18
N TYR A 313 3.44 5.10 9.22
CA TYR A 313 2.45 5.28 8.16
C TYR A 313 3.10 5.85 6.90
N VAL A 314 4.12 6.71 7.08
CA VAL A 314 4.87 7.27 5.95
C VAL A 314 5.66 6.16 5.24
N TRP A 315 6.36 5.32 6.00
CA TRP A 315 7.08 4.17 5.43
C TRP A 315 6.14 3.12 4.83
N ALA A 316 5.00 2.86 5.45
CA ALA A 316 3.99 1.94 4.92
C ALA A 316 3.45 2.42 3.55
N GLY A 317 3.18 3.73 3.42
CA GLY A 317 2.77 4.35 2.16
C GLY A 317 3.85 4.33 1.06
N ALA A 318 5.12 4.16 1.43
CA ALA A 318 6.28 4.20 0.54
C ALA A 318 6.73 2.81 0.06
N LEU A 319 6.90 1.86 0.99
CA LEU A 319 7.65 0.62 0.79
C LEU A 319 7.14 -0.22 -0.39
N GLY A 320 5.82 -0.35 -0.54
CA GLY A 320 5.23 -1.14 -1.61
C GLY A 320 5.58 -0.62 -3.01
N GLN A 321 5.58 0.72 -3.18
CA GLN A 321 5.90 1.33 -4.47
C GLN A 321 7.41 1.43 -4.69
N ILE A 322 8.19 1.66 -3.63
CA ILE A 322 9.65 1.60 -3.67
C ILE A 322 10.13 0.21 -4.11
N ASP A 323 9.58 -0.86 -3.55
CA ASP A 323 9.92 -2.23 -3.96
C ASP A 323 9.45 -2.52 -5.39
N TRP A 324 8.32 -1.95 -5.80
CA TRP A 324 7.88 -2.01 -7.19
C TRP A 324 8.91 -1.39 -8.14
N LEU A 325 9.44 -0.20 -7.82
CA LEU A 325 10.50 0.47 -8.59
C LEU A 325 11.79 -0.34 -8.59
N ARG A 326 12.22 -0.81 -7.42
CA ARG A 326 13.42 -1.65 -7.25
C ARG A 326 13.38 -2.87 -8.18
N ARG A 327 12.26 -3.59 -8.19
CA ARG A 327 12.03 -4.76 -9.07
C ARG A 327 12.25 -4.44 -10.55
N ARG A 328 11.97 -3.21 -10.98
CA ARG A 328 12.06 -2.79 -12.40
C ARG A 328 13.48 -2.41 -12.80
N LEU A 329 14.42 -2.47 -11.87
CA LEU A 329 15.84 -2.28 -12.12
C LEU A 329 16.61 -3.62 -12.12
N GLU A 330 15.99 -4.76 -11.77
CA GLU A 330 16.68 -6.03 -11.56
C GLU A 330 17.45 -6.56 -12.78
N HIS A 331 16.95 -6.30 -13.99
CA HIS A 331 17.64 -6.65 -15.23
C HIS A 331 18.85 -5.75 -15.54
N LEU A 332 19.10 -4.73 -14.72
CA LEU A 332 20.21 -3.78 -14.81
C LEU A 332 21.02 -3.78 -13.50
N PRO A 333 21.95 -4.74 -13.30
CA PRO A 333 22.60 -4.98 -12.01
C PRO A 333 23.26 -3.74 -11.39
N ALA A 334 23.88 -2.87 -12.19
CA ALA A 334 24.51 -1.65 -11.70
C ALA A 334 23.49 -0.63 -11.16
N ALA A 335 22.38 -0.42 -11.88
CA ALA A 335 21.31 0.49 -11.45
C ALA A 335 20.57 -0.06 -10.23
N HIS A 336 20.32 -1.37 -10.21
CA HIS A 336 19.74 -2.07 -9.09
C HIS A 336 20.58 -1.94 -7.81
N ALA A 337 21.89 -2.19 -7.88
CA ALA A 337 22.79 -2.07 -6.74
C ALA A 337 22.91 -0.63 -6.20
N GLN A 338 22.91 0.37 -7.09
CA GLN A 338 22.87 1.78 -6.68
C GLN A 338 21.56 2.14 -5.99
N PHE A 339 20.43 1.64 -6.51
CA PHE A 339 19.13 1.85 -5.89
C PHE A 339 19.06 1.19 -4.51
N ASP A 340 19.58 -0.03 -4.35
CA ASP A 340 19.66 -0.72 -3.05
C ASP A 340 20.46 0.09 -2.02
N THR A 341 21.61 0.62 -2.43
CA THR A 341 22.44 1.49 -1.59
C THR A 341 21.67 2.74 -1.17
N TYR A 342 20.95 3.36 -2.11
CA TYR A 342 20.10 4.50 -1.83
C TYR A 342 18.98 4.15 -0.83
N LEU A 343 18.26 3.05 -1.03
CA LEU A 343 17.19 2.63 -0.13
C LEU A 343 17.68 2.34 1.29
N LEU A 344 18.84 1.67 1.42
CA LEU A 344 19.48 1.46 2.72
C LEU A 344 19.79 2.79 3.41
N SER A 345 20.33 3.78 2.67
CA SER A 345 20.63 5.10 3.23
C SER A 345 19.39 5.86 3.71
N LEU A 346 18.24 5.68 3.04
CA LEU A 346 16.98 6.27 3.52
C LEU A 346 16.52 5.65 4.85
N MET A 347 16.82 4.36 5.06
CA MET A 347 16.34 3.60 6.21
C MET A 347 17.21 3.72 7.46
N ASP A 348 18.45 4.20 7.34
CA ASP A 348 19.40 4.25 8.46
C ASP A 348 18.84 5.00 9.68
N THR A 349 18.21 6.16 9.47
CA THR A 349 17.57 6.92 10.56
C THR A 349 16.41 6.14 11.19
N ALA A 350 15.57 5.49 10.39
CA ALA A 350 14.47 4.68 10.89
C ALA A 350 14.98 3.47 11.70
N ILE A 351 16.00 2.76 11.20
CA ILE A 351 16.62 1.62 11.89
C ILE A 351 17.25 2.08 13.20
N GLY A 352 17.99 3.20 13.21
CA GLY A 352 18.59 3.76 14.40
C GLY A 352 17.57 4.18 15.46
N HIS A 353 16.42 4.71 15.03
CA HIS A 353 15.32 5.07 15.92
C HIS A 353 14.60 3.84 16.51
N LEU A 354 14.33 2.83 15.67
CA LEU A 354 13.55 1.66 16.06
C LEU A 354 14.37 0.65 16.88
N GLY A 355 15.67 0.52 16.59
CA GLY A 355 16.52 -0.54 17.13
C GLY A 355 16.07 -1.95 16.71
N TYR A 356 16.79 -2.96 17.20
CA TYR A 356 16.56 -4.37 16.84
C TYR A 356 15.74 -5.18 17.86
N ASN A 357 15.34 -4.55 18.96
CA ASN A 357 14.55 -5.18 20.01
C ASN A 357 13.33 -4.31 20.32
N GLU A 358 12.25 -4.96 20.72
CA GLU A 358 11.05 -4.25 21.16
C GLU A 358 11.27 -3.66 22.57
N GLY A 359 10.83 -2.43 22.75
CA GLY A 359 10.76 -1.77 24.04
C GLY A 359 9.42 -2.02 24.73
N ALA A 360 9.40 -2.03 26.07
CA ALA A 360 8.16 -2.18 26.83
C ALA A 360 7.16 -1.02 26.65
N SER A 361 7.62 0.12 26.14
CA SER A 361 6.83 1.33 25.89
C SER A 361 6.59 1.60 24.40
N ASP A 362 6.93 0.65 23.52
CA ASP A 362 6.70 0.82 22.08
C ASP A 362 5.20 0.90 21.81
N SER A 363 4.80 1.88 20.99
CA SER A 363 3.43 1.95 20.47
C SER A 363 3.19 0.86 19.44
N THR A 364 1.92 0.63 19.09
CA THR A 364 1.55 -0.29 18.01
C THR A 364 2.22 0.11 16.71
N SER A 365 2.22 1.39 16.37
CA SER A 365 2.92 1.90 15.18
C SER A 365 4.44 1.71 15.23
N THR A 366 5.09 1.89 16.38
CA THR A 366 6.54 1.60 16.52
C THR A 366 6.86 0.13 16.28
N ILE A 367 6.06 -0.79 16.83
CA ILE A 367 6.21 -2.23 16.62
C ILE A 367 6.05 -2.57 15.14
N LEU A 368 4.96 -2.11 14.50
CA LEU A 368 4.70 -2.34 13.08
C LEU A 368 5.80 -1.75 12.19
N ASN A 369 6.32 -0.57 12.54
CA ASN A 369 7.41 0.03 11.77
C ASN A 369 8.70 -0.79 11.88
N ARG A 370 9.04 -1.27 13.07
CA ARG A 370 10.19 -2.18 13.26
C ARG A 370 10.04 -3.44 12.41
N MET A 371 8.85 -4.04 12.41
CA MET A 371 8.56 -5.23 11.61
C MET A 371 8.80 -4.98 10.11
N GLN A 372 8.24 -3.91 9.53
CA GLN A 372 8.35 -3.66 8.09
C GLN A 372 9.76 -3.20 7.68
N ILE A 373 10.38 -2.30 8.45
CA ILE A 373 11.69 -1.73 8.14
C ILE A 373 12.77 -2.80 8.27
N LEU A 374 12.80 -3.54 9.37
CA LEU A 374 13.82 -4.59 9.55
C LEU A 374 13.61 -5.75 8.58
N ASN A 375 12.36 -6.12 8.28
CA ASN A 375 12.10 -7.14 7.26
C ASN A 375 12.64 -6.70 5.89
N TYR A 376 12.41 -5.45 5.48
CA TYR A 376 12.91 -4.96 4.20
C TYR A 376 14.43 -4.77 4.20
N ALA A 377 15.00 -4.15 5.24
CA ALA A 377 16.43 -3.89 5.37
C ALA A 377 17.25 -5.20 5.43
N CYS A 378 16.80 -6.21 6.18
CA CYS A 378 17.44 -7.53 6.18
C CYS A 378 17.34 -8.23 4.82
N ASN A 379 16.28 -7.99 4.03
CA ASN A 379 16.18 -8.52 2.67
C ASN A 379 17.15 -7.82 1.71
N LEU A 380 17.41 -6.52 1.91
CA LEU A 380 18.43 -5.76 1.18
C LEU A 380 19.88 -6.02 1.65
N GLY A 381 20.08 -6.81 2.71
CA GLY A 381 21.41 -7.13 3.22
C GLY A 381 22.00 -6.06 4.16
N HIS A 382 21.17 -5.27 4.84
CA HIS A 382 21.65 -4.32 5.86
C HIS A 382 22.47 -5.05 6.94
N ALA A 383 23.76 -4.73 7.03
CA ALA A 383 24.73 -5.49 7.83
C ALA A 383 24.34 -5.62 9.31
N GLY A 384 23.86 -4.54 9.94
CA GLY A 384 23.40 -4.58 11.33
C GLY A 384 22.15 -5.44 11.53
N CYS A 385 21.24 -5.44 10.55
CA CYS A 385 19.99 -6.21 10.61
C CYS A 385 20.28 -7.71 10.48
N VAL A 386 21.14 -8.06 9.51
CA VAL A 386 21.56 -9.44 9.26
C VAL A 386 22.33 -9.99 10.45
N SER A 387 23.30 -9.23 10.98
CA SER A 387 24.11 -9.65 12.14
C SER A 387 23.26 -9.88 13.38
N ASP A 388 22.36 -8.95 13.72
CA ASP A 388 21.45 -9.09 14.85
C ASP A 388 20.51 -10.30 14.68
N SER A 389 19.93 -10.47 13.48
CA SER A 389 19.05 -11.59 13.16
C SER A 389 19.77 -12.94 13.30
N LEU A 390 21.01 -13.04 12.81
CA LEU A 390 21.83 -14.24 12.96
C LEU A 390 22.15 -14.54 14.43
N ASN A 391 22.42 -13.53 15.25
CA ASN A 391 22.67 -13.73 16.67
C ASN A 391 21.42 -14.26 17.39
N LYS A 392 20.25 -13.67 17.12
CA LYS A 392 18.96 -14.16 17.65
C LYS A 392 18.66 -15.59 17.20
N TRP A 393 18.89 -15.88 15.92
CA TRP A 393 18.70 -17.21 15.35
C TRP A 393 19.60 -18.26 16.01
N ARG A 394 20.90 -17.98 16.14
CA ARG A 394 21.87 -18.89 16.78
C ARG A 394 21.51 -19.17 18.24
N ASN A 395 21.10 -18.14 19.00
CA ASN A 395 20.68 -18.32 20.38
C ASN A 395 19.44 -19.23 20.48
N HIS A 396 18.45 -19.02 19.60
CA HIS A 396 17.25 -19.85 19.54
C HIS A 396 17.56 -21.31 19.14
N ARG A 397 18.51 -21.51 18.23
CA ARG A 397 18.98 -22.85 17.82
C ARG A 397 19.74 -23.56 18.94
N ALA A 398 20.53 -22.83 19.72
CA ALA A 398 21.34 -23.39 20.80
C ALA A 398 20.50 -23.77 22.03
N ASP A 399 19.44 -23.02 22.30
CA ASP A 399 18.55 -23.22 23.44
C ASP A 399 17.10 -22.91 23.05
N ASP A 400 16.27 -23.95 23.04
CA ASP A 400 14.86 -23.87 22.66
C ASP A 400 14.01 -23.03 23.63
N SER A 401 14.53 -22.74 24.83
CA SER A 401 13.90 -21.81 25.77
C SER A 401 14.11 -20.34 25.39
N ILE A 402 15.11 -20.04 24.56
CA ILE A 402 15.38 -18.69 24.05
C ILE A 402 14.57 -18.49 22.77
N LEU A 403 13.33 -18.05 22.92
CA LEU A 403 12.44 -17.82 21.79
C LEU A 403 12.75 -16.50 21.08
N VAL A 404 12.72 -16.52 19.75
CA VAL A 404 12.66 -15.29 18.95
C VAL A 404 11.30 -14.61 19.22
N PRO A 405 11.28 -13.31 19.58
CA PRO A 405 10.03 -12.57 19.80
C PRO A 405 9.13 -12.61 18.58
N VAL A 406 7.82 -12.76 18.79
CA VAL A 406 6.82 -13.09 17.76
C VAL A 406 6.86 -12.17 16.55
N ASN A 407 6.99 -10.86 16.78
CA ASN A 407 7.00 -9.84 15.74
C ASN A 407 8.31 -9.83 14.93
N LEU A 408 9.40 -10.40 15.46
CA LEU A 408 10.70 -10.43 14.81
C LEU A 408 10.94 -11.73 14.02
N ARG A 409 10.15 -12.79 14.31
CA ARG A 409 10.32 -14.13 13.73
C ARG A 409 10.39 -14.12 12.20
N ARG A 410 9.57 -13.29 11.54
CA ARG A 410 9.49 -13.26 10.07
C ARG A 410 10.85 -13.04 9.42
N TYR A 411 11.58 -12.01 9.84
CA TYR A 411 12.88 -11.70 9.24
C TYR A 411 14.03 -12.45 9.91
N VAL A 412 13.95 -12.73 11.22
CA VAL A 412 14.98 -13.50 11.94
C VAL A 412 15.08 -14.93 11.41
N TYR A 413 13.94 -15.64 11.26
CA TYR A 413 13.94 -17.00 10.72
C TYR A 413 14.37 -17.00 9.25
N CYS A 414 13.88 -16.04 8.45
CA CYS A 414 14.27 -15.96 7.04
C CYS A 414 15.77 -15.72 6.87
N VAL A 415 16.39 -14.84 7.67
CA VAL A 415 17.85 -14.64 7.67
C VAL A 415 18.58 -15.89 8.14
N GLY A 416 18.11 -16.54 9.22
CA GLY A 416 18.69 -17.77 9.73
C GLY A 416 18.73 -18.90 8.70
N ILE A 417 17.68 -19.05 7.89
CA ILE A 417 17.61 -20.03 6.81
C ILE A 417 18.42 -19.61 5.59
N ARG A 418 18.38 -18.33 5.21
CA ARG A 418 19.06 -17.79 4.02
C ARG A 418 20.58 -17.76 4.13
N GLU A 419 21.09 -17.60 5.35
CA GLU A 419 22.52 -17.56 5.65
C GLU A 419 23.01 -18.81 6.40
N GLY A 420 22.12 -19.77 6.66
CA GLY A 420 22.39 -21.03 7.35
C GLY A 420 22.64 -22.19 6.40
N ASP A 421 22.61 -23.40 6.95
CA ASP A 421 22.82 -24.66 6.23
C ASP A 421 21.62 -25.63 6.35
N ALA A 422 21.80 -26.87 5.87
CA ALA A 422 20.76 -27.90 5.94
C ALA A 422 20.27 -28.18 7.37
N THR A 423 21.14 -28.05 8.38
CA THR A 423 20.76 -28.28 9.77
C THR A 423 19.88 -27.16 10.33
N ASP A 424 20.05 -25.92 9.86
CA ASP A 424 19.15 -24.80 10.19
C ASP A 424 17.75 -25.03 9.60
N TYR A 425 17.70 -25.48 8.35
CA TYR A 425 16.46 -25.82 7.66
C TYR A 425 15.72 -26.98 8.33
N GLU A 426 16.41 -28.08 8.62
CA GLU A 426 15.83 -29.26 9.26
C GLU A 426 15.29 -28.94 10.66
N PHE A 427 16.01 -28.13 11.43
CA PHE A 427 15.54 -27.64 12.74
C PHE A 427 14.21 -26.89 12.60
N LEU A 428 14.14 -25.91 11.69
CA LEU A 428 12.93 -25.11 11.53
C LEU A 428 11.77 -25.92 10.93
N TYR A 429 12.07 -26.86 10.02
CA TYR A 429 11.08 -27.76 9.46
C TYR A 429 10.52 -28.75 10.50
N ALA A 430 11.33 -29.23 11.43
CA ALA A 430 10.85 -30.02 12.56
C ALA A 430 9.90 -29.20 13.45
N LYS A 431 10.20 -27.91 13.69
CA LYS A 431 9.30 -26.98 14.39
C LYS A 431 7.97 -26.79 13.68
N TYR A 432 7.97 -26.67 12.35
CA TYR A 432 6.74 -26.61 11.56
C TYR A 432 5.84 -27.82 11.81
N ASN A 433 6.42 -29.02 11.74
CA ASN A 433 5.67 -30.27 11.89
C ASN A 433 5.17 -30.50 13.34
N ALA A 434 5.89 -30.00 14.34
CA ALA A 434 5.49 -30.08 15.74
C ALA A 434 4.46 -29.02 16.15
N SER A 435 4.44 -27.85 15.50
CA SER A 435 3.59 -26.72 15.88
C SER A 435 2.09 -27.04 15.77
N GLN A 436 1.34 -26.61 16.78
CA GLN A 436 -0.14 -26.63 16.78
C GLN A 436 -0.73 -25.21 16.59
N ASN A 437 0.13 -24.19 16.47
CA ASN A 437 -0.28 -22.82 16.25
C ASN A 437 -0.16 -22.50 14.76
N THR A 438 -1.31 -22.22 14.13
CA THR A 438 -1.39 -21.95 12.69
C THR A 438 -0.69 -20.66 12.28
N ALA A 439 -0.62 -19.65 13.14
CA ALA A 439 0.12 -18.41 12.85
C ALA A 439 1.63 -18.68 12.81
N ASP A 440 2.14 -19.46 13.76
CA ASP A 440 3.56 -19.87 13.77
C ASP A 440 3.90 -20.71 12.55
N MET A 441 3.01 -21.63 12.16
CA MET A 441 3.21 -22.46 10.97
C MET A 441 3.38 -21.62 9.69
N VAL A 442 2.60 -20.54 9.50
CA VAL A 442 2.74 -19.66 8.33
C VAL A 442 4.07 -18.93 8.34
N VAL A 443 4.47 -18.39 9.49
CA VAL A 443 5.75 -17.68 9.63
C VAL A 443 6.92 -18.61 9.31
N ILE A 444 6.88 -19.84 9.82
CA ILE A 444 7.89 -20.86 9.56
C ILE A 444 7.89 -21.25 8.08
N LEU A 445 6.73 -21.58 7.50
CA LEU A 445 6.62 -21.99 6.10
C LEU A 445 7.20 -20.91 5.18
N ARG A 446 6.91 -19.64 5.45
CA ARG A 446 7.48 -18.52 4.71
C ARG A 446 9.01 -18.44 4.84
N ALA A 447 9.55 -18.67 6.03
CA ALA A 447 10.99 -18.61 6.29
C ALA A 447 11.77 -19.77 5.66
N LEU A 448 11.18 -20.97 5.59
CA LEU A 448 11.78 -22.13 4.90
C LEU A 448 12.04 -21.86 3.42
N GLY A 449 11.19 -21.06 2.78
CA GLY A 449 11.37 -20.61 1.40
C GLY A 449 12.55 -19.65 1.19
N CYS A 450 13.18 -19.14 2.25
CA CYS A 450 14.33 -18.24 2.16
C CYS A 450 15.67 -18.95 1.90
N THR A 451 15.68 -20.28 1.86
CA THR A 451 16.90 -21.06 1.58
C THR A 451 17.52 -20.68 0.23
N LYS A 452 18.85 -20.71 0.17
CA LYS A 452 19.65 -20.60 -1.07
C LYS A 452 20.00 -21.97 -1.66
N ASP A 453 19.82 -23.04 -0.89
CA ASP A 453 20.13 -24.40 -1.33
C ASP A 453 19.01 -24.98 -2.20
N GLU A 454 19.36 -25.37 -3.42
CA GLU A 454 18.43 -25.91 -4.41
C GLU A 454 17.75 -27.21 -3.96
N THR A 455 18.46 -28.09 -3.26
CA THR A 455 17.91 -29.36 -2.77
C THR A 455 16.85 -29.10 -1.69
N LEU A 456 17.15 -28.21 -0.75
CA LEU A 456 16.22 -27.83 0.31
C LEU A 456 15.01 -27.05 -0.22
N LEU A 457 15.21 -26.23 -1.26
CA LEU A 457 14.12 -25.54 -1.93
C LEU A 457 13.18 -26.52 -2.65
N ASN A 458 13.73 -27.48 -3.39
CA ASN A 458 12.93 -28.54 -4.01
C ASN A 458 12.19 -29.38 -2.96
N HIS A 459 12.82 -29.67 -1.82
CA HIS A 459 12.14 -30.30 -0.69
C HIS A 459 10.97 -29.44 -0.20
N TYR A 460 11.17 -28.14 0.05
CA TYR A 460 10.11 -27.20 0.45
C TYR A 460 8.93 -27.19 -0.53
N LEU A 461 9.21 -27.09 -1.84
CA LEU A 461 8.18 -27.11 -2.89
C LEU A 461 7.47 -28.47 -2.98
N GLY A 462 8.18 -29.58 -2.75
CA GLY A 462 7.56 -30.90 -2.61
C GLY A 462 6.62 -30.97 -1.41
N GLN A 463 7.02 -30.41 -0.26
CA GLN A 463 6.18 -30.36 0.94
C GLN A 463 4.92 -29.52 0.74
N SER A 464 4.95 -28.45 -0.07
CA SER A 464 3.73 -27.69 -0.37
C SER A 464 2.70 -28.52 -1.14
N MET A 465 3.10 -29.55 -1.87
CA MET A 465 2.18 -30.49 -2.51
C MET A 465 1.70 -31.57 -1.53
N HIS A 466 2.64 -32.22 -0.83
CA HIS A 466 2.40 -33.51 -0.17
C HIS A 466 2.23 -33.47 1.35
N ASN A 467 2.58 -32.36 2.01
CA ASN A 467 2.41 -32.27 3.47
C ASN A 467 0.98 -31.82 3.80
N ASP A 468 0.20 -32.73 4.38
CA ASP A 468 -1.20 -32.47 4.77
C ASP A 468 -1.36 -31.38 5.86
N ARG A 469 -0.27 -31.03 6.57
CA ARG A 469 -0.27 -29.90 7.49
C ARG A 469 -0.23 -28.55 6.77
N VAL A 470 0.22 -28.51 5.52
CA VAL A 470 0.20 -27.29 4.69
C VAL A 470 -1.21 -27.05 4.21
N ARG A 471 -1.85 -26.04 4.78
CA ARG A 471 -3.23 -25.69 4.46
C ARG A 471 -3.33 -25.25 3.01
N ILE A 472 -4.47 -25.52 2.40
CA ILE A 472 -4.70 -25.28 0.97
C ILE A 472 -4.41 -23.84 0.50
N HIS A 473 -4.59 -22.82 1.36
CA HIS A 473 -4.25 -21.42 1.05
C HIS A 473 -2.75 -21.12 1.21
N ASP A 474 -2.05 -21.85 2.07
CA ASP A 474 -0.60 -21.75 2.23
C ASP A 474 0.10 -22.44 1.05
N LYS A 475 -0.46 -23.55 0.53
CA LYS A 475 0.01 -24.21 -0.71
C LYS A 475 0.05 -23.23 -1.89
N THR A 476 -1.03 -22.47 -2.10
CA THR A 476 -1.11 -21.46 -3.18
C THR A 476 -0.10 -20.31 -3.04
N ASN A 477 0.41 -20.06 -1.83
CA ASN A 477 1.39 -19.02 -1.57
C ASN A 477 2.84 -19.53 -1.59
N ALA A 478 3.08 -20.84 -1.74
CA ALA A 478 4.40 -21.44 -1.60
C ALA A 478 5.45 -20.81 -2.52
N PHE A 479 5.09 -20.54 -3.78
CA PHE A 479 5.96 -19.86 -4.75
C PHE A 479 6.25 -18.42 -4.34
N SER A 480 5.22 -17.68 -3.91
CA SER A 480 5.40 -16.30 -3.43
C SER A 480 6.33 -16.25 -2.23
N TYR A 481 6.23 -17.22 -1.31
CA TYR A 481 7.11 -17.29 -0.14
C TYR A 481 8.56 -17.58 -0.52
N ALA A 482 8.79 -18.52 -1.45
CA ALA A 482 10.13 -18.80 -1.96
C ALA A 482 10.78 -17.55 -2.58
N LEU A 483 10.04 -16.80 -3.40
CA LEU A 483 10.55 -15.63 -4.12
C LEU A 483 10.65 -14.36 -3.25
N GLN A 484 9.79 -14.21 -2.24
CA GLN A 484 9.91 -13.13 -1.26
C GLN A 484 11.10 -13.33 -0.32
N GLY A 485 11.45 -14.59 -0.04
CA GLY A 485 12.58 -14.95 0.80
C GLY A 485 13.91 -14.82 0.10
N ASN A 486 14.01 -15.38 -1.11
CA ASN A 486 15.18 -15.25 -1.97
C ASN A 486 14.76 -15.21 -3.44
N ARG A 487 15.07 -14.11 -4.15
CA ARG A 487 14.67 -13.94 -5.55
C ARG A 487 15.44 -14.83 -6.52
N GLU A 488 16.64 -15.25 -6.15
CA GLU A 488 17.45 -16.21 -6.93
C GLU A 488 16.75 -17.57 -7.06
N ASN A 489 15.70 -17.82 -6.27
CA ASN A 489 14.89 -19.04 -6.36
C ASN A 489 13.97 -19.10 -7.59
N LEU A 490 13.84 -18.01 -8.37
CA LEU A 490 12.93 -17.93 -9.52
C LEU A 490 13.12 -19.05 -10.55
N PRO A 491 14.33 -19.35 -11.06
CA PRO A 491 14.52 -20.42 -12.02
C PRO A 491 14.08 -21.79 -11.46
N ILE A 492 14.38 -22.07 -10.20
CA ILE A 492 14.03 -23.34 -9.54
C ILE A 492 12.51 -23.46 -9.38
N VAL A 493 11.84 -22.38 -8.95
CA VAL A 493 10.38 -22.34 -8.84
C VAL A 493 9.71 -22.56 -10.20
N LEU A 494 10.24 -21.97 -11.27
CA LEU A 494 9.74 -22.17 -12.63
C LEU A 494 9.94 -23.63 -13.08
N SER A 495 11.15 -24.18 -12.95
CA SER A 495 11.43 -25.58 -13.28
C SER A 495 10.52 -26.55 -12.52
N PHE A 496 10.31 -26.32 -11.22
CA PHE A 496 9.41 -27.12 -10.40
C PHE A 496 7.95 -27.03 -10.88
N LEU A 497 7.47 -25.83 -11.22
CA LEU A 497 6.13 -25.63 -11.77
C LEU A 497 5.93 -26.40 -13.08
N TYR A 498 6.90 -26.35 -14.00
CA TYR A 498 6.79 -27.08 -15.28
C TYR A 498 6.79 -28.59 -15.06
N ALA A 499 7.71 -29.09 -14.25
CA ALA A 499 7.87 -30.52 -14.00
C ALA A 499 6.63 -31.12 -13.33
N ASN A 500 5.93 -30.36 -12.48
CA ASN A 500 4.85 -30.86 -11.63
C ASN A 500 3.48 -30.24 -11.97
N TYR A 501 3.31 -29.57 -13.12
CA TYR A 501 2.13 -28.76 -13.44
C TYR A 501 0.79 -29.47 -13.15
N ASN A 502 0.64 -30.70 -13.65
CA ASN A 502 -0.61 -31.47 -13.50
C ASN A 502 -0.86 -31.88 -12.04
N GLU A 503 0.19 -32.23 -11.30
CA GLU A 503 0.09 -32.65 -9.91
C GLU A 503 -0.16 -31.45 -8.98
N ILE A 504 0.47 -30.31 -9.23
CA ILE A 504 0.18 -29.06 -8.52
C ILE A 504 -1.29 -28.70 -8.70
N ARG A 505 -1.82 -28.82 -9.93
CA ARG A 505 -3.25 -28.54 -10.20
C ARG A 505 -4.16 -29.38 -9.31
N GLU A 506 -3.84 -30.65 -9.08
CA GLU A 506 -4.65 -31.54 -8.24
C GLU A 506 -4.44 -31.24 -6.75
N THR A 507 -3.19 -31.17 -6.30
CA THR A 507 -2.83 -31.01 -4.88
C THR A 507 -3.11 -29.61 -4.31
N TYR A 508 -3.11 -28.57 -5.14
CA TYR A 508 -3.43 -27.20 -4.74
C TYR A 508 -4.93 -26.93 -4.75
N GLY A 509 -5.77 -27.89 -5.19
CA GLY A 509 -7.22 -27.77 -5.14
C GLY A 509 -7.84 -27.18 -6.40
N GLY A 510 -7.27 -27.46 -7.59
CA GLY A 510 -7.86 -27.19 -8.90
C GLY A 510 -7.24 -26.02 -9.65
N SER A 511 -7.70 -25.85 -10.91
CA SER A 511 -7.15 -24.86 -11.85
C SER A 511 -7.21 -23.42 -11.35
N ALA A 512 -8.29 -23.02 -10.66
CA ALA A 512 -8.42 -21.64 -10.16
C ALA A 512 -7.31 -21.28 -9.15
N ARG A 513 -6.95 -22.22 -8.26
CA ARG A 513 -5.89 -22.02 -7.26
C ARG A 513 -4.50 -22.07 -7.88
N LEU A 514 -4.29 -22.93 -8.86
CA LEU A 514 -3.07 -22.91 -9.68
C LEU A 514 -2.90 -21.57 -10.42
N THR A 515 -3.98 -21.03 -10.99
CA THR A 515 -3.96 -19.70 -11.62
C THR A 515 -3.55 -18.60 -10.64
N ILE A 516 -4.01 -18.63 -9.38
CA ILE A 516 -3.56 -17.69 -8.35
C ILE A 516 -2.04 -17.80 -8.12
N ALA A 517 -1.52 -19.02 -7.97
CA ALA A 517 -0.10 -19.26 -7.75
C ALA A 517 0.76 -18.79 -8.94
N ILE A 518 0.30 -19.04 -10.18
CA ILE A 518 0.99 -18.61 -11.42
C ILE A 518 0.93 -17.09 -11.58
N ASN A 519 -0.22 -16.46 -11.34
CA ASN A 519 -0.35 -15.01 -11.45
C ASN A 519 0.61 -14.28 -10.49
N ALA A 520 0.87 -14.86 -9.32
CA ALA A 520 1.83 -14.30 -8.37
C ALA A 520 3.28 -14.30 -8.89
N LEU A 521 3.62 -15.13 -9.89
CA LEU A 521 4.94 -15.15 -10.51
C LEU A 521 5.19 -13.93 -11.42
N ALA A 522 4.13 -13.33 -11.98
CA ALA A 522 4.25 -12.23 -12.94
C ALA A 522 5.07 -11.04 -12.43
N THR A 523 4.99 -10.78 -11.13
CA THR A 523 5.73 -9.68 -10.52
C THR A 523 7.23 -9.96 -10.36
N TYR A 524 7.68 -11.20 -10.52
CA TYR A 524 9.10 -11.58 -10.42
C TYR A 524 9.73 -11.87 -11.79
N LEU A 525 8.94 -11.96 -12.85
CA LEU A 525 9.44 -12.11 -14.21
C LEU A 525 9.96 -10.77 -14.73
N THR A 526 11.24 -10.49 -14.45
CA THR A 526 11.93 -9.26 -14.80
C THR A 526 13.02 -9.46 -15.85
N ASP A 527 13.03 -10.60 -16.56
CA ASP A 527 14.00 -10.90 -17.63
C ASP A 527 13.28 -11.49 -18.85
N PHE A 528 13.62 -11.01 -20.05
CA PHE A 528 13.05 -11.49 -21.31
C PHE A 528 13.31 -12.98 -21.56
N THR A 529 14.45 -13.52 -21.12
CA THR A 529 14.81 -14.93 -21.27
C THR A 529 13.83 -15.82 -20.49
N LEU A 530 13.59 -15.48 -19.21
CA LEU A 530 12.65 -16.18 -18.33
C LEU A 530 11.18 -16.06 -18.79
N ILE A 531 10.83 -14.94 -19.45
CA ILE A 531 9.51 -14.75 -20.04
C ILE A 531 9.32 -15.67 -21.25
N SER A 532 10.34 -15.84 -22.09
CA SER A 532 10.28 -16.69 -23.28
C SER A 532 10.20 -18.18 -22.96
N GLU A 533 10.71 -18.60 -21.79
CA GLU A 533 10.56 -19.97 -21.28
C GLU A 533 9.14 -20.27 -20.75
N LEU A 534 8.27 -19.26 -20.62
CA LEU A 534 6.92 -19.35 -20.07
C LEU A 534 5.81 -19.78 -21.04
N GLU A 535 6.16 -20.50 -22.11
CA GLU A 535 5.21 -21.13 -23.05
C GLU A 535 4.50 -22.35 -22.42
N LEU A 536 3.66 -22.08 -21.41
CA LEU A 536 2.83 -23.05 -20.68
C LEU A 536 1.66 -23.59 -21.52
N GLY A 537 1.91 -24.19 -22.69
CA GLY A 537 0.96 -25.01 -23.46
C GLY A 537 -0.52 -24.59 -23.41
N ALA A 538 -1.44 -25.55 -23.29
CA ALA A 538 -2.89 -25.34 -23.41
C ALA A 538 -3.58 -24.58 -22.24
N SER A 539 -2.83 -23.97 -21.31
CA SER A 539 -3.38 -23.30 -20.11
C SER A 539 -3.35 -21.77 -20.25
N PHE A 540 -3.83 -21.32 -21.40
CA PHE A 540 -3.39 -20.13 -22.14
C PHE A 540 -4.02 -18.79 -21.73
N GLY A 541 -4.77 -18.70 -20.62
CA GLY A 541 -5.38 -17.42 -20.18
C GLY A 541 -4.51 -16.62 -19.19
N ALA A 542 -4.07 -17.27 -18.12
CA ALA A 542 -3.32 -16.65 -17.04
C ALA A 542 -1.88 -16.29 -17.45
N ALA A 543 -1.22 -17.17 -18.21
CA ALA A 543 0.15 -16.98 -18.69
C ALA A 543 0.29 -15.77 -19.62
N ILE A 544 -0.70 -15.47 -20.46
CA ILE A 544 -0.68 -14.27 -21.33
C ILE A 544 -0.70 -12.99 -20.49
N ASN A 545 -1.58 -12.91 -19.48
CA ASN A 545 -1.64 -11.74 -18.61
C ASN A 545 -0.34 -11.56 -17.83
N VAL A 546 0.26 -12.66 -17.40
CA VAL A 546 1.57 -12.70 -16.74
C VAL A 546 2.67 -12.17 -17.67
N VAL A 547 2.76 -12.68 -18.90
CA VAL A 547 3.75 -12.28 -19.92
C VAL A 547 3.57 -10.81 -20.32
N ASN A 548 2.34 -10.37 -20.61
CA ASN A 548 2.05 -8.98 -20.96
C ASN A 548 2.41 -8.02 -19.82
N SER A 549 2.12 -8.41 -18.57
CA SER A 549 2.52 -7.64 -17.39
C SER A 549 4.04 -7.57 -17.27
N ALA A 550 4.75 -8.69 -17.48
CA ALA A 550 6.20 -8.76 -17.43
C ALA A 550 6.87 -7.89 -18.52
N ILE A 551 6.37 -7.94 -19.77
CA ILE A 551 6.83 -7.09 -20.86
C ILE A 551 6.60 -5.61 -20.54
N SER A 552 5.40 -5.26 -20.04
CA SER A 552 5.08 -3.88 -19.66
C SER A 552 6.01 -3.38 -18.54
N ASN A 553 6.30 -4.22 -17.54
CA ASN A 553 7.24 -3.92 -16.46
C ASN A 553 8.66 -3.66 -16.99
N LEU A 554 9.15 -4.51 -17.91
CA LEU A 554 10.46 -4.38 -18.52
C LEU A 554 10.57 -3.11 -19.38
N ALA A 555 9.53 -2.81 -20.16
CA ALA A 555 9.49 -1.60 -20.97
C ALA A 555 9.54 -0.33 -20.10
N TRP A 556 8.80 -0.31 -19.00
CA TRP A 556 8.84 0.79 -18.03
C TRP A 556 10.24 0.93 -17.41
N GLY A 557 10.82 -0.18 -16.94
CA GLY A 557 12.15 -0.23 -16.35
C GLY A 557 13.24 0.27 -17.29
N ASN A 558 13.27 -0.23 -18.52
CA ASN A 558 14.24 0.22 -19.54
C ASN A 558 14.13 1.70 -19.88
N ARG A 559 12.92 2.26 -19.87
CA ARG A 559 12.70 3.67 -20.19
C ARG A 559 13.26 4.60 -19.12
N LEU A 560 13.00 4.30 -17.84
CA LEU A 560 13.31 5.21 -16.74
C LEU A 560 14.57 4.85 -15.95
N ALA A 561 15.09 3.64 -16.09
CA ALA A 561 16.31 3.23 -15.41
C ALA A 561 17.53 4.13 -15.69
N PRO A 562 17.77 4.62 -16.93
CA PRO A 562 18.87 5.55 -17.19
C PRO A 562 18.76 6.82 -16.36
N GLU A 563 17.58 7.46 -16.34
CA GLU A 563 17.35 8.70 -15.59
C GLU A 563 17.44 8.48 -14.07
N ILE A 564 16.90 7.38 -13.55
CA ILE A 564 17.04 7.02 -12.13
C ILE A 564 18.52 6.80 -11.79
N TYR A 565 19.25 6.07 -12.63
CA TYR A 565 20.66 5.78 -12.41
C TYR A 565 21.52 7.06 -12.44
N GLU A 566 21.30 7.94 -13.42
CA GLU A 566 21.97 9.23 -13.53
C GLU A 566 21.71 10.11 -12.30
N TYR A 567 20.45 10.24 -11.87
CA TYR A 567 20.08 10.97 -10.66
C TYR A 567 20.85 10.46 -9.42
N LEU A 568 20.94 9.14 -9.25
CA LEU A 568 21.65 8.54 -8.12
C LEU A 568 23.17 8.77 -8.19
N LEU A 569 23.77 8.72 -9.38
CA LEU A 569 25.19 9.01 -9.58
C LEU A 569 25.52 10.48 -9.25
N GLU A 570 24.68 11.42 -9.68
CA GLU A 570 24.82 12.84 -9.38
C GLU A 570 24.73 13.10 -7.87
N ARG A 571 23.75 12.49 -7.19
CA ARG A 571 23.61 12.56 -5.73
C ARG A 571 24.87 12.07 -5.03
N ASN A 572 25.38 10.90 -5.40
CA ASN A 572 26.58 10.33 -4.78
C ASN A 572 27.83 11.18 -5.06
N SER A 573 27.93 11.76 -6.26
CA SER A 573 29.00 12.70 -6.63
C SER A 573 28.94 13.99 -5.82
N ALA A 574 27.75 14.54 -5.59
CA ALA A 574 27.57 15.73 -4.74
C ALA A 574 27.98 15.47 -3.27
N VAL A 575 27.63 14.30 -2.72
CA VAL A 575 28.04 13.89 -1.36
C VAL A 575 29.57 13.74 -1.26
N THR A 576 30.20 13.11 -2.25
CA THR A 576 31.66 12.92 -2.29
C THR A 576 32.46 14.20 -2.53
N VAL A 577 31.87 15.23 -3.16
CA VAL A 577 32.50 16.56 -3.31
C VAL A 577 32.29 17.44 -2.06
N ALA A 578 31.16 17.30 -1.36
CA ALA A 578 30.89 18.06 -0.13
C ALA A 578 31.79 17.67 1.05
N ALA A 579 32.11 16.38 1.22
CA ALA A 579 32.95 15.91 2.32
C ALA A 579 34.40 16.48 2.31
N PRO A 580 35.12 16.52 1.17
CA PRO A 580 36.41 17.21 1.05
C PRO A 580 36.31 18.72 1.30
N ILE A 581 35.24 19.37 0.83
CA ILE A 581 35.04 20.82 0.99
C ILE A 581 34.80 21.18 2.46
N LEU A 582 33.98 20.42 3.18
CA LEU A 582 33.77 20.58 4.62
C LEU A 582 35.07 20.36 5.42
N LEU A 583 35.88 19.38 5.04
CA LEU A 583 37.20 19.14 5.64
C LEU A 583 38.18 20.28 5.33
N LEU A 584 38.16 20.84 4.12
CA LEU A 584 38.94 22.02 3.75
C LEU A 584 38.52 23.27 4.54
N PHE A 585 37.22 23.51 4.72
CA PHE A 585 36.72 24.62 5.54
C PHE A 585 37.03 24.42 7.03
N ALA A 586 36.92 23.21 7.56
CA ALA A 586 37.31 22.91 8.95
C ALA A 586 38.83 23.08 9.17
N ALA A 587 39.66 22.66 8.21
CA ALA A 587 41.10 22.85 8.25
C ALA A 587 41.52 24.32 8.10
N LEU A 588 40.81 25.11 7.28
CA LEU A 588 41.00 26.55 7.17
C LEU A 588 40.57 27.27 8.46
N ALA A 589 39.41 26.94 9.02
CA ALA A 589 38.93 27.50 10.29
C ALA A 589 39.90 27.20 11.45
N ALA A 590 40.45 26.00 11.52
CA ALA A 590 41.46 25.62 12.51
C ALA A 590 42.78 26.40 12.34
N ARG A 591 43.13 26.83 11.12
CA ARG A 591 44.31 27.68 10.86
C ARG A 591 44.10 29.15 11.21
N PHE A 592 42.86 29.64 11.25
CA PHE A 592 42.55 31.02 11.67
C PHE A 592 42.32 31.16 13.18
N LEU A 593 42.25 30.03 13.90
CA LEU A 593 42.09 29.96 15.36
C LEU A 593 43.43 29.72 16.10
N HIS A 594 44.57 29.81 15.40
CA HIS A 594 45.92 29.67 15.97
C HIS A 594 46.80 30.90 15.74
#